data_AF-A0A3D0EU67-F1
#
_entry.id   AF-A0A3D0EU67-F1
#
_cell.length_a   1.000
_cell.length_b   1.000
_cell.length_c   1.000
_cell.angle_alpha   90.00
_cell.angle_beta   90.00
_cell.angle_gamma   90.00
#
_symmetry.space_group_name_H-M   'P 1'
#
loop_
_entity.id
_entity.type
_entity.pdbx_description
1 polymer ?
#
loop_
_entity_poly.entity_id
_entity_poly.type
_entity_poly.pdbx_seq_one_letter_code
_entity_poly.pdbx_strand_id
1 'polypeptide(L)'
;MKGRSYHPDGWEITWGQVLEGVEAKKNVYAKAGVGHGHRVAILFEQRPEFFFHYYALNALGAGIVPINPDYRIEEIKYVIEHSEATLAVCVDARLAELVSIANSISTNLEVVSFDSFPDELPLMPAAPRHDEPDADTEAALLYTSGTTGRPKGCILTNEYFHTFGESYFYAGGRLGFREEGERLYNPLPLHHANCLSISTHAMLMSG
;
A
#
# COMPACT_ATOMS: atom_id res chain seq x y z
N MET A 1 18.39 -20.09 4.90
CA MET A 1 17.64 -18.82 4.99
C MET A 1 17.47 -18.48 6.46
N LYS A 2 17.97 -17.33 6.95
CA LYS A 2 17.46 -16.80 8.21
C LYS A 2 15.96 -16.56 8.01
N GLY A 3 15.12 -16.92 8.99
CA GLY A 3 13.67 -16.75 8.91
C GLY A 3 13.27 -15.29 8.66
N ARG A 4 11.98 -15.05 8.43
CA ARG A 4 11.43 -13.69 8.33
C ARG A 4 11.74 -12.92 9.62
N SER A 5 12.10 -11.64 9.50
CA SER A 5 12.35 -10.75 10.65
C SER A 5 11.06 -10.40 11.41
N TYR A 6 9.90 -10.68 10.81
CA TYR A 6 8.57 -10.47 11.33
C TYR A 6 7.80 -11.80 11.34
N HIS A 7 6.96 -12.00 12.36
CA HIS A 7 6.17 -13.22 12.56
C HIS A 7 6.96 -14.52 12.31
N PRO A 8 8.09 -14.76 13.03
CA PRO A 8 8.97 -15.90 12.77
C PRO A 8 8.28 -17.26 12.96
N ASP A 9 7.27 -17.31 13.83
CA ASP A 9 6.46 -18.50 14.10
C ASP A 9 5.20 -18.58 13.20
N GLY A 10 5.08 -17.65 12.25
CA GLY A 10 3.85 -17.43 11.48
C GLY A 10 2.86 -16.53 12.21
N TRP A 11 1.87 -16.06 11.47
CA TRP A 11 0.77 -15.27 12.02
C TRP A 11 -0.52 -15.65 11.29
N GLU A 12 -1.55 -15.94 12.08
CA GLU A 12 -2.90 -16.17 11.60
C GLU A 12 -3.78 -15.03 12.11
N ILE A 13 -4.49 -14.39 11.19
CA ILE A 13 -5.41 -13.30 11.47
C ILE A 13 -6.68 -13.51 10.65
N THR A 14 -7.84 -13.26 11.28
CA THR A 14 -9.14 -13.33 10.61
C THR A 14 -9.43 -12.04 9.84
N TRP A 15 -10.29 -12.12 8.82
CA TRP A 15 -10.78 -10.91 8.13
C TRP A 15 -11.43 -9.88 9.06
N GLY A 16 -12.10 -10.33 10.13
CA GLY A 16 -12.66 -9.43 11.15
C GLY A 16 -11.58 -8.62 11.88
N GLN A 17 -10.50 -9.28 12.31
CA GLN A 17 -9.37 -8.61 12.94
C GLN A 17 -8.60 -7.70 11.96
N VAL A 18 -8.52 -8.09 10.68
CA VAL A 18 -7.99 -7.22 9.62
C VAL A 18 -8.83 -5.95 9.53
N LEU A 19 -10.16 -6.08 9.48
CA LEU A 19 -11.08 -4.95 9.41
C LEU A 19 -10.99 -4.03 10.63
N GLU A 20 -10.87 -4.58 11.84
CA GLU A 20 -10.64 -3.80 13.06
C GLU A 20 -9.35 -2.96 12.95
N GLY A 21 -8.26 -3.56 12.45
CA GLY A 21 -7.01 -2.86 12.20
C GLY A 21 -7.15 -1.76 11.14
N VAL A 22 -7.87 -2.04 10.05
CA VAL A 22 -8.17 -1.07 8.98
C VAL A 22 -8.94 0.12 9.53
N GLU A 23 -10.02 -0.11 10.27
CA GLU A 23 -10.84 0.97 10.84
C GLU A 23 -10.06 1.83 11.84
N ALA A 24 -9.21 1.21 12.67
CA ALA A 24 -8.33 1.93 13.58
C ALA A 24 -7.37 2.87 12.82
N LYS A 25 -6.70 2.38 11.76
CA LYS A 25 -5.81 3.21 10.94
C LYS A 25 -6.58 4.28 10.16
N LYS A 26 -7.76 3.94 9.61
CA LYS A 26 -8.63 4.87 8.89
C LYS A 26 -8.96 6.09 9.76
N ASN A 27 -9.30 5.87 11.02
CA ASN A 27 -9.62 6.94 11.95
C ASN A 27 -8.44 7.88 12.20
N VAL A 28 -7.22 7.35 12.35
CA VAL A 28 -6.02 8.17 12.52
C VAL A 28 -5.74 9.01 11.26
N TYR A 29 -5.81 8.39 10.08
CA TYR A 29 -5.63 9.09 8.80
C TYR A 29 -6.69 10.17 8.55
N ALA A 30 -7.96 9.88 8.84
CA ALA A 30 -9.05 10.83 8.68
C ALA A 30 -8.89 12.06 9.58
N LYS A 31 -8.46 11.87 10.84
CA LYS A 31 -8.17 12.98 11.77
C LYS A 31 -7.04 13.89 11.26
N ALA A 32 -6.11 13.33 10.51
CA ALA A 32 -5.02 14.06 9.87
C ALA A 32 -5.44 14.76 8.56
N GLY A 33 -6.69 14.59 8.12
CA GLY A 33 -7.18 15.16 6.86
C GLY A 33 -6.72 14.40 5.60
N VAL A 34 -6.25 13.16 5.74
CA VAL A 34 -6.02 12.29 4.58
C VAL A 34 -7.36 11.97 3.92
N GLY A 35 -7.42 12.05 2.59
CA GLY A 35 -8.66 11.91 1.85
C GLY A 35 -8.45 11.89 0.34
N HIS A 36 -9.52 12.10 -0.41
CA HIS A 36 -9.55 11.93 -1.86
C HIS A 36 -8.47 12.74 -2.59
N GLY A 37 -7.66 12.06 -3.40
CA GLY A 37 -6.58 12.66 -4.19
C GLY A 37 -5.24 12.76 -3.46
N HIS A 38 -5.18 12.45 -2.16
CA HIS A 38 -3.90 12.33 -1.45
C HIS A 38 -3.19 11.02 -1.78
N ARG A 39 -1.86 11.05 -1.66
CA ARG A 39 -0.99 9.87 -1.79
C ARG A 39 -0.17 9.68 -0.54
N VAL A 40 -0.03 8.43 -0.11
CA VAL A 40 0.84 8.04 1.00
C VAL A 40 1.86 7.02 0.52
N ALA A 41 3.14 7.34 0.72
CA ALA A 41 4.23 6.43 0.40
C ALA A 41 4.29 5.28 1.41
N ILE A 42 4.39 4.05 0.92
CA ILE A 42 4.48 2.86 1.76
C ILE A 42 5.78 2.12 1.43
N LEU A 43 6.78 2.26 2.30
CA LEU A 43 8.03 1.53 2.22
C LEU A 43 7.96 0.31 3.15
N PHE A 44 7.42 -0.77 2.60
CA PHE A 44 7.18 -2.02 3.32
C PHE A 44 7.93 -3.19 2.69
N GLU A 45 8.33 -4.11 3.56
CA GLU A 45 8.72 -5.46 3.16
C GLU A 45 7.46 -6.31 2.87
N GLN A 46 7.59 -7.62 2.69
CA GLN A 46 6.44 -8.52 2.47
C GLN A 46 5.62 -8.77 3.76
N ARG A 47 5.08 -7.72 4.37
CA ARG A 47 4.34 -7.80 5.63
C ARG A 47 2.82 -7.69 5.43
N PRO A 48 2.02 -8.59 6.02
CA PRO A 48 0.55 -8.56 5.89
C PRO A 48 -0.08 -7.25 6.38
N GLU A 49 0.54 -6.57 7.33
CA GLU A 49 0.04 -5.31 7.88
C GLU A 49 0.03 -4.16 6.87
N PHE A 50 0.74 -4.32 5.74
CA PHE A 50 0.58 -3.48 4.55
C PHE A 50 -0.91 -3.26 4.20
N PHE A 51 -1.71 -4.33 4.29
CA PHE A 51 -3.14 -4.29 3.93
C PHE A 51 -3.96 -3.43 4.89
N PHE A 52 -3.53 -3.25 6.14
CA PHE A 52 -4.23 -2.37 7.08
C PHE A 52 -4.14 -0.93 6.62
N HIS A 53 -2.96 -0.51 6.17
CA HIS A 53 -2.72 0.83 5.66
C HIS A 53 -3.36 1.02 4.28
N TYR A 54 -3.20 0.04 3.39
CA TYR A 54 -3.80 0.11 2.06
C TYR A 54 -5.32 0.30 2.13
N TYR A 55 -6.05 -0.57 2.82
CA TYR A 55 -7.51 -0.46 2.86
C TYR A 55 -7.98 0.75 3.68
N ALA A 56 -7.25 1.15 4.72
CA ALA A 56 -7.58 2.37 5.47
C ALA A 56 -7.48 3.64 4.60
N LEU A 57 -6.43 3.74 3.78
CA LEU A 57 -6.22 4.86 2.87
C LEU A 57 -7.22 4.82 1.71
N ASN A 58 -7.43 3.64 1.13
CA ASN A 58 -8.37 3.44 0.04
C ASN A 58 -9.81 3.80 0.46
N ALA A 59 -10.23 3.45 1.68
CA ALA A 59 -11.52 3.83 2.25
C ALA A 59 -11.72 5.34 2.42
N LEU A 60 -10.63 6.13 2.39
CA LEU A 60 -10.65 7.60 2.39
C LEU A 60 -10.50 8.20 0.99
N GLY A 61 -10.40 7.36 -0.06
CA GLY A 61 -10.11 7.79 -1.43
C GLY A 61 -8.66 8.22 -1.67
N ALA A 62 -7.75 7.91 -0.74
CA ALA A 62 -6.33 8.18 -0.87
C ALA A 62 -5.61 7.00 -1.53
N GLY A 63 -4.69 7.31 -2.43
CA GLY A 63 -3.86 6.33 -3.11
C GLY A 63 -2.63 5.95 -2.30
N ILE A 64 -2.16 4.72 -2.46
CA ILE A 64 -0.85 4.31 -1.93
C ILE A 64 0.24 4.43 -2.98
N VAL A 65 1.47 4.69 -2.55
CA VAL A 65 2.68 4.62 -3.37
C VAL A 65 3.58 3.53 -2.80
N PRO A 66 3.40 2.25 -3.20
CA PRO A 66 4.25 1.15 -2.74
C PRO A 66 5.67 1.33 -3.26
N ILE A 67 6.62 1.49 -2.34
CA ILE A 67 8.03 1.65 -2.66
C ILE A 67 8.71 0.27 -2.57
N ASN A 68 9.45 -0.10 -3.61
CA ASN A 68 10.27 -1.30 -3.57
C ASN A 68 11.39 -1.12 -2.52
N PRO A 69 11.47 -1.96 -1.48
CA PRO A 69 12.50 -1.84 -0.43
C PRO A 69 13.93 -2.06 -0.94
N ASP A 70 14.10 -2.70 -2.11
CA ASP A 70 15.39 -2.95 -2.76
C ASP A 70 15.87 -1.76 -3.62
N TYR A 71 15.07 -0.70 -3.75
CA TYR A 71 15.51 0.52 -4.40
C TYR A 71 16.64 1.19 -3.63
N ARG A 72 17.58 1.78 -4.37
CA ARG A 72 18.62 2.63 -3.82
C ARG A 72 17.99 3.93 -3.32
N ILE A 73 18.69 4.59 -2.40
CA ILE A 73 18.27 5.88 -1.81
C ILE A 73 17.80 6.88 -2.88
N GLU A 74 18.55 7.05 -3.96
CA GLU A 74 18.19 8.00 -5.03
C GLU A 74 16.94 7.61 -5.83
N GLU A 75 16.64 6.30 -5.92
CA GLU A 75 15.41 5.80 -6.54
C GLU A 75 14.21 6.01 -5.62
N ILE A 76 14.38 5.81 -4.30
CA ILE A 76 13.36 6.10 -3.29
C ILE A 76 13.02 7.60 -3.28
N LYS A 77 14.05 8.47 -3.26
CA LYS A 77 13.88 9.93 -3.37
C LYS A 77 13.05 10.31 -4.59
N TYR A 78 13.45 9.81 -5.76
CA TYR A 78 12.76 10.10 -7.00
C TYR A 78 11.30 9.66 -6.94
N VAL A 79 11.01 8.45 -6.44
CA VAL A 79 9.64 7.93 -6.32
C VAL A 79 8.79 8.82 -5.42
N ILE A 80 9.31 9.22 -4.26
CA ILE A 80 8.60 10.07 -3.31
C ILE A 80 8.31 11.44 -3.93
N GLU A 81 9.35 12.13 -4.43
CA GLU A 81 9.19 13.47 -5.02
C GLU A 81 8.26 13.45 -6.24
N HIS A 82 8.41 12.47 -7.14
CA HIS A 82 7.57 12.35 -8.34
C HIS A 82 6.14 11.93 -8.01
N SER A 83 5.92 11.19 -6.91
CA SER A 83 4.58 10.82 -6.47
C SER A 83 3.83 11.95 -5.79
N GLU A 84 4.53 13.00 -5.35
CA GLU A 84 3.99 14.11 -4.56
C GLU A 84 3.41 13.66 -3.20
N ALA A 85 3.82 12.49 -2.70
CA ALA A 85 3.44 12.04 -1.38
C ALA A 85 4.07 12.95 -0.31
N THR A 86 3.25 13.42 0.64
CA THR A 86 3.69 14.25 1.77
C THR A 86 3.71 13.49 3.10
N LEU A 87 3.26 12.23 3.09
CA LEU A 87 3.33 11.30 4.20
C LEU A 87 3.91 9.98 3.71
N ALA A 88 4.83 9.40 4.47
CA ALA A 88 5.37 8.07 4.26
C ALA A 88 5.22 7.20 5.52
N VAL A 89 4.92 5.93 5.31
CA VAL A 89 4.86 4.90 6.34
C VAL A 89 5.88 3.83 6.01
N CYS A 90 6.68 3.43 7.00
CA CYS A 90 7.66 2.36 6.85
C CYS A 90 7.77 1.48 8.09
N VAL A 91 8.40 0.32 7.95
CA VAL A 91 8.79 -0.49 9.12
C VAL A 91 9.85 0.24 9.96
N ASP A 92 9.90 -0.01 11.26
CA ASP A 92 10.82 0.64 12.21
C ASP A 92 12.28 0.56 11.75
N ALA A 93 12.68 -0.59 11.21
CA ALA A 93 14.04 -0.83 10.72
C ALA A 93 14.46 0.12 9.58
N ARG A 94 13.51 0.72 8.85
CA ARG A 94 13.75 1.68 7.75
C ARG A 94 13.46 3.13 8.15
N LEU A 95 12.97 3.39 9.37
CA LEU A 95 12.56 4.72 9.81
C LEU A 95 13.69 5.74 9.72
N ALA A 96 14.87 5.43 10.26
CA ALA A 96 16.00 6.35 10.25
C ALA A 96 16.49 6.69 8.83
N GLU A 97 16.50 5.70 7.94
CA GLU A 97 16.88 5.89 6.53
C GLU A 97 15.86 6.78 5.83
N LEU A 98 14.56 6.52 6.02
CA LEU A 98 13.50 7.26 5.34
C LEU A 98 13.37 8.70 5.87
N VAL A 99 13.61 8.93 7.17
CA VAL A 99 13.73 10.28 7.75
C VAL A 99 14.95 11.01 7.16
N SER A 100 16.09 10.33 6.99
CA SER A 100 17.25 10.94 6.32
C SER A 100 16.96 11.30 4.87
N ILE A 101 16.16 10.49 4.17
CA ILE A 101 15.69 10.77 2.81
C ILE A 101 14.79 12.00 2.80
N ALA A 102 13.78 12.05 3.69
CA ALA A 102 12.85 13.16 3.85
C ALA A 102 13.58 14.50 4.08
N ASN A 103 14.64 14.51 4.89
CA ASN A 103 15.44 15.70 5.16
C ASN A 103 16.34 16.15 3.99
N SER A 104 16.48 15.31 2.96
CA SER A 104 17.40 15.56 1.83
C SER A 104 16.68 15.85 0.50
N ILE A 105 15.36 15.70 0.47
CA ILE A 105 14.51 16.03 -0.67
C ILE A 105 13.95 17.44 -0.53
N SER A 106 13.42 17.98 -1.63
CA SER A 106 12.89 19.34 -1.68
C SER A 106 11.46 19.46 -1.12
N THR A 107 10.71 18.36 -1.12
CA THR A 107 9.32 18.28 -0.65
C THR A 107 9.26 17.97 0.84
N ASN A 108 8.31 18.60 1.57
CA ASN A 108 8.06 18.22 2.96
C ASN A 108 7.44 16.83 3.01
N LEU A 109 8.12 15.88 3.65
CA LEU A 109 7.66 14.52 3.83
C LEU A 109 7.68 14.16 5.31
N GLU A 110 6.50 13.94 5.87
CA GLU A 110 6.37 13.34 7.19
C GLU A 110 6.60 11.84 7.10
N VAL A 111 7.35 11.27 8.05
CA VAL A 111 7.67 9.84 8.05
C VAL A 111 7.25 9.23 9.38
N VAL A 112 6.43 8.18 9.31
CA VAL A 112 5.95 7.47 10.48
C VAL A 112 6.29 5.99 10.43
N SER A 113 6.57 5.44 11.61
CA SER A 113 6.70 4.01 11.78
C SER A 113 5.36 3.31 11.70
N PHE A 114 5.35 2.14 11.08
CA PHE A 114 4.28 1.19 11.19
C PHE A 114 4.20 0.52 12.57
N ASP A 115 5.33 -0.06 13.01
CA ASP A 115 5.38 -0.89 14.22
C ASP A 115 5.03 -0.05 15.46
N SER A 116 5.36 1.25 15.40
CA SER A 116 5.04 2.27 16.40
C SER A 116 4.14 3.36 15.81
N PHE A 117 3.09 2.98 15.07
CA PHE A 117 2.20 3.93 14.42
C PHE A 117 1.45 4.80 15.44
N PRO A 118 1.50 6.14 15.31
CA PRO A 118 0.96 7.05 16.32
C PRO A 118 -0.58 7.12 16.27
N ASP A 119 -1.18 7.55 17.38
CA ASP A 119 -2.63 7.81 17.48
C ASP A 119 -3.04 9.11 16.76
N GLU A 120 -2.07 9.99 16.52
CA GLU A 120 -2.24 11.27 15.84
C GLU A 120 -1.12 11.47 14.83
N LEU A 121 -1.48 11.89 13.62
CA LEU A 121 -0.55 12.26 12.56
C LEU A 121 -0.57 13.78 12.34
N PRO A 122 0.51 14.36 11.79
CA PRO A 122 0.49 15.74 11.32
C PRO A 122 -0.64 15.96 10.30
N LEU A 123 -1.25 17.15 10.34
CA LEU A 123 -2.29 17.51 9.36
C LEU A 123 -1.70 17.53 7.94
N MET A 124 -2.47 16.99 7.00
CA MET A 124 -2.13 17.08 5.58
C MET A 124 -2.05 18.55 5.14
N PRO A 125 -1.03 18.92 4.37
CA PRO A 125 -0.83 20.31 3.96
C PRO A 125 -1.88 20.80 2.97
N ALA A 126 -2.46 19.88 2.19
CA ALA A 126 -3.54 20.15 1.26
C ALA A 126 -4.86 19.58 1.79
N ALA A 127 -5.97 20.24 1.46
CA ALA A 127 -7.29 19.69 1.69
C ALA A 127 -7.57 18.58 0.65
N PRO A 128 -8.31 17.52 1.01
CA PRO A 128 -8.74 16.52 0.06
C PRO A 128 -9.67 17.17 -0.99
N ARG A 129 -9.82 16.49 -2.13
CA ARG A 129 -10.76 16.91 -3.16
C ARG A 129 -12.20 16.93 -2.63
N HIS A 130 -13.03 17.78 -3.24
CA HIS A 130 -14.43 17.98 -2.83
C HIS A 130 -15.39 16.94 -3.39
N ASP A 131 -15.04 16.28 -4.49
CA ASP A 131 -15.81 15.19 -5.07
C ASP A 131 -15.61 13.90 -4.27
N GLU A 132 -16.66 13.07 -4.26
CA GLU A 132 -16.63 11.77 -3.62
C GLU A 132 -15.78 10.79 -4.45
N PRO A 133 -14.99 9.92 -3.79
CA PRO A 133 -14.31 8.82 -4.47
C PRO A 133 -15.27 7.91 -5.23
N ASP A 134 -14.81 7.42 -6.39
CA ASP A 134 -15.54 6.52 -7.27
C ASP A 134 -14.63 5.37 -7.79
N ALA A 135 -15.12 4.62 -8.76
CA ALA A 135 -14.39 3.50 -9.36
C ALA A 135 -13.11 3.95 -10.11
N ASP A 136 -13.10 5.17 -10.66
CA ASP A 136 -11.96 5.73 -11.39
C ASP A 136 -10.94 6.42 -10.47
N THR A 137 -11.23 6.49 -9.17
CA THR A 137 -10.31 7.01 -8.17
C THR A 137 -9.02 6.19 -8.09
N GLU A 138 -7.89 6.89 -8.05
CA GLU A 138 -6.57 6.29 -7.86
C GLU A 138 -6.50 5.54 -6.52
N ALA A 139 -6.22 4.24 -6.60
CA ALA A 139 -6.00 3.37 -5.45
C ALA A 139 -4.50 3.13 -5.20
N ALA A 140 -3.69 3.08 -6.26
CA ALA A 140 -2.25 2.93 -6.14
C ALA A 140 -1.47 3.60 -7.30
N LEU A 141 -0.29 4.11 -6.99
CA LEU A 141 0.72 4.54 -7.97
C LEU A 141 1.91 3.59 -7.93
N LEU A 142 1.98 2.65 -8.88
CA LEU A 142 3.07 1.68 -8.99
C LEU A 142 4.17 2.15 -9.93
N TYR A 143 5.42 2.06 -9.48
CA TYR A 143 6.56 2.39 -10.32
C TYR A 143 7.12 1.15 -11.02
N THR A 144 7.35 1.27 -12.32
CA THR A 144 7.94 0.20 -13.15
C THR A 144 9.39 0.52 -13.47
N SER A 145 10.26 -0.49 -13.45
CA SER A 145 11.64 -0.38 -13.92
C SER A 145 11.65 -0.23 -15.43
N GLY A 146 11.59 1.01 -15.91
CA GLY A 146 11.75 1.31 -17.34
C GLY A 146 13.16 0.94 -17.81
N THR A 147 13.27 0.25 -18.95
CA THR A 147 14.57 -0.18 -19.52
C THR A 147 15.44 0.95 -20.05
N THR A 148 14.95 2.20 -20.07
CA THR A 148 15.62 3.34 -20.73
C THR A 148 15.60 4.64 -19.92
N GLY A 149 15.41 4.62 -18.61
CA GLY A 149 15.41 5.87 -17.82
C GLY A 149 14.91 5.76 -16.38
N ARG A 150 14.42 6.88 -15.85
CA ARG A 150 13.79 6.93 -14.51
C ARG A 150 12.51 6.07 -14.48
N PRO A 151 12.18 5.41 -13.36
CA PRO A 151 10.96 4.62 -13.22
C PRO A 151 9.70 5.41 -13.60
N LYS A 152 8.74 4.78 -14.25
CA LYS A 152 7.46 5.44 -14.62
C LYS A 152 6.38 5.07 -13.61
N GLY A 153 5.69 6.07 -13.09
CA GLY A 153 4.51 5.89 -12.24
C GLY A 153 3.30 5.47 -13.06
N CYS A 154 2.68 4.35 -12.69
CA CYS A 154 1.47 3.80 -13.28
C CYS A 154 0.33 3.99 -12.27
N ILE A 155 -0.63 4.83 -12.63
CA ILE A 155 -1.84 5.07 -11.83
C ILE A 155 -2.78 3.88 -12.02
N LEU A 156 -3.15 3.24 -10.93
CA LEU A 156 -4.11 2.14 -10.89
C LEU A 156 -5.35 2.58 -10.11
N THR A 157 -6.52 2.47 -10.73
CA THR A 157 -7.80 2.89 -10.16
C THR A 157 -8.45 1.76 -9.36
N ASN A 158 -9.47 2.06 -8.54
CA ASN A 158 -10.28 1.03 -7.90
C ASN A 158 -10.84 0.03 -8.92
N GLU A 159 -11.34 0.50 -10.06
CA GLU A 159 -11.86 -0.33 -11.14
C GLU A 159 -10.80 -1.32 -11.68
N TYR A 160 -9.54 -0.88 -11.79
CA TYR A 160 -8.44 -1.76 -12.18
C TYR A 160 -8.30 -2.94 -11.20
N PHE A 161 -8.33 -2.67 -9.90
CA PHE A 161 -8.24 -3.68 -8.85
C PHE A 161 -9.41 -4.66 -8.87
N HIS A 162 -10.64 -4.15 -9.04
CA HIS A 162 -11.83 -4.98 -9.19
C HIS A 162 -11.78 -5.85 -10.44
N THR A 163 -11.52 -5.25 -11.61
CA THR A 163 -11.47 -5.97 -12.89
C THR A 163 -10.44 -7.11 -12.86
N PHE A 164 -9.24 -6.86 -12.33
CA PHE A 164 -8.21 -7.90 -12.27
C PHE A 164 -8.53 -8.99 -11.25
N GLY A 165 -9.08 -8.63 -10.08
CA GLY A 165 -9.56 -9.60 -9.10
C GLY A 165 -10.62 -10.53 -9.69
N GLU A 166 -11.64 -9.97 -10.34
CA GLU A 166 -12.72 -10.74 -10.98
C GLU A 166 -12.17 -11.63 -12.10
N SER A 167 -11.27 -11.12 -12.93
CA SER A 167 -10.69 -11.89 -14.04
C SER A 167 -9.98 -13.16 -13.57
N TYR A 168 -9.35 -13.12 -12.39
CA TYR A 168 -8.68 -14.28 -11.81
C TYR A 168 -9.64 -15.20 -11.09
N PHE A 169 -10.57 -14.64 -10.33
CA PHE A 169 -11.58 -15.41 -9.62
C PHE A 169 -12.43 -16.25 -10.58
N TYR A 170 -12.82 -15.68 -11.72
CA TYR A 170 -13.63 -16.35 -12.75
C TYR A 170 -12.82 -17.06 -13.86
N ALA A 171 -11.49 -17.04 -13.82
CA ALA A 171 -10.65 -17.67 -14.85
C ALA A 171 -10.91 -19.18 -15.00
N GLY A 172 -11.24 -19.86 -13.89
CA GLY A 172 -11.48 -21.30 -13.85
C GLY A 172 -10.24 -22.14 -14.20
N GLY A 173 -10.47 -23.41 -14.54
CA GLY A 173 -9.39 -24.33 -14.92
C GLY A 173 -8.34 -24.52 -13.81
N ARG A 174 -7.08 -24.21 -14.13
CA ARG A 174 -5.96 -24.32 -13.17
C ARG A 174 -5.93 -23.21 -12.11
N LEU A 175 -6.76 -22.18 -12.29
CA LEU A 175 -6.90 -21.04 -11.39
C LEU A 175 -8.29 -21.01 -10.72
N GLY A 176 -9.01 -22.14 -10.69
CA GLY A 176 -10.33 -22.19 -10.07
C GLY A 176 -10.25 -21.92 -8.56
N PHE A 177 -10.96 -20.90 -8.10
CA PHE A 177 -11.18 -20.62 -6.69
C PHE A 177 -12.47 -21.29 -6.22
N ARG A 178 -12.46 -21.89 -5.03
CA ARG A 178 -13.65 -22.31 -4.30
C ARG A 178 -14.10 -21.19 -3.36
N GLU A 179 -15.39 -21.12 -3.11
CA GLU A 179 -15.96 -20.18 -2.13
C GLU A 179 -15.51 -20.47 -0.69
N GLU A 180 -15.13 -21.72 -0.37
CA GLU A 180 -14.63 -22.09 0.96
C GLU A 180 -13.36 -22.92 0.90
N GLY A 181 -12.46 -22.64 1.86
CA GLY A 181 -11.27 -23.44 2.13
C GLY A 181 -10.08 -23.22 1.18
N GLU A 182 -10.15 -22.22 0.30
CA GLU A 182 -9.00 -21.85 -0.53
C GLU A 182 -7.88 -21.22 0.29
N ARG A 183 -6.64 -21.57 -0.07
CA ARG A 183 -5.44 -21.02 0.55
C ARG A 183 -4.45 -20.67 -0.55
N LEU A 184 -4.35 -19.38 -0.84
CA LEU A 184 -3.41 -18.88 -1.82
C LEU A 184 -2.03 -18.66 -1.16
N TYR A 185 -1.01 -19.34 -1.67
CA TYR A 185 0.37 -19.01 -1.36
C TYR A 185 0.88 -17.92 -2.32
N ASN A 186 1.28 -16.78 -1.77
CA ASN A 186 1.80 -15.66 -2.53
C ASN A 186 3.27 -15.37 -2.18
N PRO A 187 4.23 -15.78 -3.02
CA PRO A 187 5.66 -15.50 -2.80
C PRO A 187 6.11 -14.15 -3.37
N LEU A 188 5.23 -13.41 -4.05
CA LEU A 188 5.60 -12.22 -4.79
C LEU A 188 5.53 -10.96 -3.92
N PRO A 189 6.36 -9.94 -4.20
CA PRO A 189 6.37 -8.72 -3.39
C PRO A 189 5.07 -7.93 -3.49
N LEU A 190 4.61 -7.36 -2.37
CA LEU A 190 3.39 -6.55 -2.28
C LEU A 190 3.44 -5.25 -3.09
N HIS A 191 4.62 -4.75 -3.41
CA HIS A 191 4.80 -3.61 -4.32
C HIS A 191 4.74 -3.98 -5.80
N HIS A 192 4.50 -5.26 -6.13
CA HIS A 192 4.34 -5.74 -7.50
C HIS A 192 2.86 -5.91 -7.85
N ALA A 193 2.47 -5.51 -9.06
CA ALA A 193 1.08 -5.52 -9.51
C ALA A 193 0.39 -6.88 -9.31
N ASN A 194 1.05 -8.00 -9.61
CA ASN A 194 0.44 -9.33 -9.41
C ASN A 194 0.03 -9.63 -7.95
N CYS A 195 0.89 -9.28 -6.99
CA CYS A 195 0.57 -9.51 -5.58
C CYS A 195 -0.55 -8.56 -5.14
N LEU A 196 -0.34 -7.27 -5.40
CA LEU A 196 -1.23 -6.20 -4.96
C LEU A 196 -2.62 -6.26 -5.61
N SER A 197 -2.67 -6.31 -6.94
CA SER A 197 -3.91 -6.09 -7.71
C SER A 197 -4.64 -7.33 -8.15
N ILE A 198 -3.98 -8.48 -8.13
CA ILE A 198 -4.53 -9.70 -8.72
C ILE A 198 -4.82 -10.70 -7.62
N SER A 199 -3.76 -11.27 -7.06
CA SER A 199 -3.85 -12.46 -6.24
C SER A 199 -4.53 -12.21 -4.88
N THR A 200 -4.27 -11.06 -4.25
CA THR A 200 -5.00 -10.66 -3.04
C THR A 200 -6.46 -10.32 -3.32
N HIS A 201 -6.75 -9.62 -4.41
CA HIS A 201 -8.13 -9.19 -4.72
C HIS A 201 -9.02 -10.38 -5.11
N ALA A 202 -8.47 -11.38 -5.82
CA ALA A 202 -9.18 -12.63 -6.08
C ALA A 202 -9.54 -13.38 -4.77
N MET A 203 -8.64 -13.38 -3.77
CA MET A 203 -8.94 -13.98 -2.46
C MET A 203 -9.95 -13.17 -1.64
N LEU A 204 -9.92 -11.83 -1.72
CA LEU A 204 -10.95 -11.00 -1.08
C LEU A 204 -12.35 -11.26 -1.65
N MET A 205 -12.45 -11.56 -2.95
CA MET A 205 -13.71 -11.87 -3.61
C MET A 205 -14.25 -13.25 -3.25
N SER A 206 -13.41 -14.18 -2.78
CA SER A 206 -13.86 -15.53 -2.40
C SER A 206 -14.64 -15.59 -1.09
N GLY A 207 -14.57 -14.55 -0.24
CA GLY A 207 -15.16 -14.52 1.10
C GLY A 207 -14.13 -14.68 2.21
#